data_AF-A0A1F8NEU8-F1
#
_entry.id   AF-A0A1F8NEU8-F1
#
_cell.length_a   1.000
_cell.length_b   1.000
_cell.length_c   1.000
_cell.angle_alpha   90.00
_cell.angle_beta   90.00
_cell.angle_gamma   90.00
#
_symmetry.space_group_name_H-M   'P 1'
#
loop_
_entity.id
_entity.type
_entity.pdbx_description
1 polymer ?
#
loop_
_entity_poly.entity_id
_entity_poly.type
_entity_poly.pdbx_seq_one_letter_code
_entity_poly.pdbx_strand_id
1 'polypeptide(L)'
;MGAQLNFVFFAVVTMFVPVIAITFFPFLRKDLFENASAMVRRKLGPVPVITIVGGITLAYMIWMVIASFLYPAVGGGINPTKLGVLAGLVITGLLVFFGARAYRLRKEGIDLNWTFQSVPPV
;
A
#
# COMPACT_ATOMS: atom_id res chain seq x y z
N MET A 1 -14.90 -13.01 -25.38
CA MET A 1 -14.61 -13.42 -23.98
C MET A 1 -13.46 -12.55 -23.48
N GLY A 2 -13.64 -11.24 -23.36
CA GLY A 2 -14.28 -10.64 -22.19
C GLY A 2 -13.23 -10.57 -21.08
N ALA A 3 -12.36 -9.56 -21.13
CA ALA A 3 -11.31 -9.35 -20.14
C ALA A 3 -11.94 -9.11 -18.76
N GLN A 4 -12.26 -10.17 -18.03
CA GLN A 4 -12.44 -10.09 -16.59
C GLN A 4 -11.08 -9.74 -16.01
N LEU A 5 -10.84 -8.44 -15.87
CA LEU A 5 -9.83 -7.90 -14.99
C LEU A 5 -10.13 -8.48 -13.61
N ASN A 6 -9.18 -9.26 -13.07
CA ASN A 6 -9.36 -9.90 -11.77
C ASN A 6 -9.27 -8.85 -10.69
N PHE A 7 -10.44 -8.28 -10.36
CA PHE A 7 -10.61 -7.27 -9.32
C PHE A 7 -9.90 -7.68 -8.02
N VAL A 8 -10.05 -8.96 -7.62
CA VAL A 8 -9.44 -9.51 -6.41
C VAL A 8 -7.91 -9.38 -6.45
N PHE A 9 -7.27 -9.81 -7.54
CA PHE A 9 -5.81 -9.75 -7.66
C PHE A 9 -5.30 -8.30 -7.64
N PHE A 10 -5.95 -7.42 -8.39
CA PHE A 10 -5.57 -6.01 -8.47
C PHE A 10 -5.75 -5.31 -7.11
N ALA A 11 -6.89 -5.53 -6.45
CA ALA A 11 -7.18 -4.95 -5.14
C ALA A 11 -6.21 -5.46 -4.07
N VAL A 12 -5.88 -6.75 -4.08
CA VAL A 12 -4.93 -7.33 -3.12
C VAL A 12 -3.54 -6.73 -3.34
N VAL A 13 -3.05 -6.64 -4.57
CA VAL A 13 -1.70 -6.10 -4.85
C VAL A 13 -1.58 -4.62 -4.46
N THR A 14 -2.58 -3.79 -4.77
CA THR A 14 -2.52 -2.36 -4.42
C THR A 14 -2.61 -2.12 -2.91
N MET A 15 -3.31 -2.99 -2.20
CA MET A 15 -3.55 -2.84 -0.77
C MET A 15 -2.37 -3.33 0.09
N PHE A 16 -1.33 -3.94 -0.51
CA PHE A 16 -0.09 -4.25 0.21
C PHE A 16 0.58 -2.99 0.76
N VAL A 17 0.56 -1.89 0.01
CA VAL A 17 1.21 -0.63 0.42
C VAL A 17 0.67 -0.12 1.76
N PRO A 18 -0.64 0.13 1.93
CA PRO A 18 -1.19 0.58 3.21
C PRO A 18 -1.09 -0.48 4.32
N VAL A 19 -1.20 -1.78 4.01
CA VAL A 19 -1.12 -2.83 5.03
C VAL A 19 0.29 -2.99 5.57
N ILE A 20 1.32 -2.89 4.73
CA ILE A 20 2.72 -2.84 5.17
C ILE A 20 2.93 -1.57 6.01
N ALA A 21 2.45 -0.42 5.53
CA ALA A 21 2.61 0.85 6.23
C ALA A 21 2.03 0.78 7.65
N ILE A 22 0.82 0.24 7.84
CA ILE A 22 0.18 0.16 9.15
C ILE A 22 0.80 -0.91 10.06
N THR A 23 1.28 -2.02 9.48
CA THR A 23 1.95 -3.09 10.24
C THR A 23 3.23 -2.59 10.89
N PHE A 24 4.03 -1.82 10.13
CA PHE A 24 5.31 -1.28 10.59
C PHE A 24 5.21 0.14 11.16
N PHE A 25 4.03 0.76 11.13
CA PHE A 25 3.79 2.13 11.60
C PHE A 25 4.35 2.40 13.01
N PRO A 26 4.10 1.55 14.02
CA PRO A 26 4.60 1.81 15.38
C PRO A 26 6.12 1.79 15.51
N PHE A 27 6.83 1.17 14.56
CA PHE A 27 8.29 1.02 14.61
C PHE A 27 9.01 2.07 13.74
N LEU A 28 8.43 2.43 12.59
CA LEU A 28 9.02 3.39 11.63
C LEU A 28 8.70 4.85 11.96
N ARG A 29 7.62 5.11 12.69
CA ARG A 29 7.14 6.44 13.04
C ARG A 29 6.69 6.47 14.50
N LYS A 30 7.61 6.15 15.42
CA LYS A 30 7.37 6.12 16.87
C LYS A 30 6.76 7.44 17.37
N ASP A 31 7.29 8.56 16.90
CA ASP A 31 6.82 9.90 17.29
C ASP A 31 5.35 10.13 16.92
N LEU A 32 4.92 9.66 15.75
CA LEU A 32 3.51 9.75 15.32
C LEU A 32 2.63 8.75 16.07
N PHE A 33 3.15 7.56 16.34
CA PHE A 33 2.44 6.53 17.08
C PHE A 33 2.19 6.94 18.54
N GLU A 34 3.15 7.59 19.20
CA GLU A 34 3.00 8.07 20.59
C GLU A 34 2.01 9.23 20.72
N ASN A 35 1.86 10.05 19.68
CA ASN A 35 0.87 11.12 19.63
C ASN A 35 -0.51 10.68 19.12
N ALA A 36 -0.64 9.44 18.63
CA ALA A 36 -1.90 8.93 18.10
C ALA A 36 -2.96 8.71 19.19
N SER A 37 -4.22 8.55 18.76
CA SER A 37 -5.35 8.28 19.64
C SER A 37 -5.16 7.01 20.49
N ALA A 38 -5.84 6.96 21.65
CA ALA A 38 -5.73 5.86 22.61
C ALA A 38 -6.03 4.48 21.99
N MET A 39 -6.90 4.42 20.98
CA MET A 39 -7.23 3.19 20.28
C MET A 39 -6.06 2.67 19.43
N VAL A 40 -5.36 3.56 18.73
CA VAL A 40 -4.18 3.22 17.89
C VAL A 40 -3.00 2.81 18.76
N ARG A 41 -2.81 3.51 19.90
CA ARG A 41 -1.75 3.24 20.87
C ARG A 41 -1.96 1.98 21.71
N ARG A 42 -3.11 1.30 21.57
CA ARG A 42 -3.43 0.12 22.37
C ARG A 42 -2.38 -0.97 22.12
N LYS A 43 -1.79 -1.46 23.21
CA LYS A 43 -0.81 -2.55 23.20
C LYS A 43 -1.41 -3.78 23.88
N LEU A 44 -1.10 -4.96 23.34
CA LEU A 44 -1.35 -6.24 23.99
C LEU A 44 0.02 -6.76 24.45
N GLY A 45 0.35 -6.54 25.72
CA GLY A 45 1.70 -6.78 26.23
C GLY A 45 2.74 -5.89 25.53
N PRO A 46 3.85 -6.44 24.99
CA PRO A 46 4.90 -5.66 24.34
C PRO A 46 4.56 -5.24 22.90
N VAL A 47 3.49 -5.77 22.29
CA VAL A 47 3.19 -5.58 20.86
C VAL A 47 1.99 -4.64 20.66
N PRO A 48 2.10 -3.60 19.81
CA PRO A 48 0.96 -2.78 19.39
C PRO A 48 -0.13 -3.62 18.71
N VAL A 49 -1.39 -3.43 19.11
CA VAL A 49 -2.54 -4.15 18.52
C VAL A 49 -2.62 -3.90 17.02
N ILE A 50 -2.26 -2.70 16.58
CA ILE A 50 -2.29 -2.33 15.17
C ILE A 50 -1.30 -3.13 14.31
N THR A 51 -0.14 -3.51 14.87
CA THR A 51 0.82 -4.39 14.20
C THR A 51 0.28 -5.82 14.12
N ILE A 52 -0.45 -6.29 15.13
CA ILE A 52 -1.06 -7.63 15.12
C ILE A 52 -2.14 -7.70 14.02
N VAL A 53 -3.05 -6.73 13.99
CA VAL A 53 -4.11 -6.65 12.97
C VAL A 53 -3.51 -6.50 11.57
N GLY A 54 -2.52 -5.62 11.43
CA GLY A 54 -1.77 -5.44 10.18
C GLY A 54 -1.07 -6.72 9.73
N GLY A 55 -0.41 -7.42 10.65
CA GLY A 55 0.28 -8.68 10.37
C GLY A 55 -0.66 -9.82 9.95
N ILE A 56 -1.79 -9.97 10.63
CA ILE A 56 -2.83 -10.95 10.24
C ILE A 56 -3.36 -10.61 8.84
N THR A 57 -3.64 -9.33 8.59
CA THR A 57 -4.10 -8.86 7.28
C THR A 57 -3.04 -9.13 6.22
N LEU A 58 -1.77 -8.84 6.49
CA LEU A 58 -0.65 -9.08 5.58
C LEU A 58 -0.51 -10.57 5.24
N ALA A 59 -0.60 -11.46 6.24
CA ALA A 59 -0.60 -12.90 6.02
C ALA A 59 -1.77 -13.35 5.13
N TYR A 60 -2.97 -12.80 5.38
CA TYR A 60 -4.14 -13.05 4.53
C TYR A 60 -3.94 -12.54 3.10
N MET A 61 -3.32 -11.39 2.91
CA MET A 61 -3.03 -10.86 1.56
C MET A 61 -2.02 -11.71 0.81
N ILE A 62 -0.97 -12.19 1.47
CA ILE A 62 -0.03 -13.15 0.88
C ILE A 62 -0.78 -14.41 0.45
N TRP A 63 -1.65 -14.93 1.32
CA TRP A 63 -2.49 -16.08 1.00
C TRP A 63 -3.40 -15.79 -0.22
N MET A 64 -4.03 -14.62 -0.29
CA MET A 64 -4.88 -14.25 -1.43
C MET A 64 -4.11 -14.17 -2.75
N VAL A 65 -2.86 -13.69 -2.74
CA VAL A 65 -1.99 -13.73 -3.93
C VAL A 65 -1.75 -15.18 -4.34
N ILE A 66 -1.31 -16.04 -3.42
CA ILE A 66 -1.06 -17.46 -3.69
C ILE A 66 -2.33 -18.15 -4.22
N ALA A 67 -3.47 -17.94 -3.55
CA ALA A 67 -4.75 -18.49 -3.94
C ALA A 67 -5.21 -18.02 -5.32
N SER A 68 -4.84 -16.80 -5.73
CA SER A 68 -5.14 -16.27 -7.07
C SER A 68 -4.39 -17.03 -8.18
N PHE A 69 -3.21 -17.60 -7.88
CA PHE A 69 -2.48 -18.44 -8.83
C PHE A 69 -2.92 -19.90 -8.79
N LEU A 70 -3.27 -20.42 -7.61
CA LEU A 70 -3.64 -21.83 -7.42
C LEU A 70 -5.08 -22.14 -7.85
N TYR A 71 -6.00 -21.20 -7.64
CA TYR A 71 -7.43 -21.42 -7.84
C TYR A 71 -7.98 -20.45 -8.91
N PRO A 72 -8.33 -20.96 -10.12
CA PRO A 72 -8.93 -20.15 -11.16
C PRO A 72 -10.25 -19.46 -10.73
N ALA A 73 -10.96 -20.02 -9.75
CA ALA A 73 -12.14 -19.40 -9.16
C ALA A 73 -11.84 -18.10 -8.39
N VAL A 74 -10.63 -17.95 -7.86
CA VAL A 74 -10.20 -16.79 -7.07
C VAL A 74 -9.47 -15.77 -7.93
N GLY A 75 -8.53 -16.24 -8.78
CA GLY A 75 -7.70 -15.38 -9.61
C GLY A 75 -8.10 -15.31 -11.07
N GLY A 76 -9.26 -15.87 -11.46
CA GLY A 76 -9.89 -15.77 -12.78
C GLY A 76 -8.95 -15.90 -13.98
N GLY A 77 -8.02 -16.85 -13.93
CA GLY A 77 -6.98 -17.07 -14.95
C GLY A 77 -6.03 -15.87 -15.08
N ILE A 78 -4.89 -15.93 -14.39
CA ILE A 78 -3.83 -14.92 -14.51
C ILE A 78 -3.09 -15.13 -15.84
N ASN A 79 -3.03 -14.10 -16.66
CA ASN A 79 -2.37 -14.10 -17.97
C ASN A 79 -1.32 -12.97 -17.99
N PRO A 80 -0.14 -13.16 -18.63
CA PRO A 80 0.86 -12.12 -18.83
C PRO A 80 0.31 -10.74 -19.22
N THR A 81 -0.74 -10.67 -20.04
CA THR A 81 -1.38 -9.39 -20.40
C THR A 81 -1.96 -8.67 -19.18
N LYS A 82 -2.61 -9.38 -18.26
CA LYS A 82 -3.19 -8.79 -17.03
C LYS A 82 -2.11 -8.28 -16.09
N LEU A 83 -1.00 -9.01 -15.97
CA LEU A 83 0.17 -8.57 -15.20
C LEU A 83 0.81 -7.33 -15.83
N GLY A 84 0.91 -7.28 -17.16
CA GLY A 84 1.41 -6.12 -17.90
C GLY A 84 0.56 -4.87 -17.69
N VAL A 85 -0.78 -5.00 -17.64
CA VAL A 85 -1.68 -3.87 -17.34
C VAL A 85 -1.45 -3.34 -15.93
N LEU A 86 -1.33 -4.21 -14.93
CA LEU A 86 -1.05 -3.81 -13.55
C LEU A 86 0.31 -3.09 -13.43
N ALA A 87 1.36 -3.68 -14.02
CA ALA A 87 2.68 -3.08 -14.03
C ALA A 87 2.68 -1.72 -14.75
N GLY A 88 1.98 -1.61 -15.88
CA GLY A 88 1.79 -0.37 -16.61
C GLY A 88 1.14 0.71 -15.75
N LEU A 89 0.05 0.39 -15.04
CA LEU A 89 -0.61 1.34 -14.13
C LEU A 89 0.32 1.85 -13.02
N VAL A 90 1.07 0.95 -12.37
CA VAL A 90 2.01 1.33 -11.31
C VAL A 90 3.14 2.20 -11.87
N ILE A 91 3.77 1.79 -12.97
CA ILE A 91 4.89 2.51 -13.59
C ILE A 91 4.43 3.88 -14.07
N THR A 92 3.29 3.97 -14.76
CA THR A 92 2.75 5.25 -15.22
C THR A 92 2.43 6.18 -14.05
N GLY A 93 1.84 5.67 -12.95
CA GLY A 93 1.60 6.45 -11.74
C GLY A 93 2.89 7.03 -11.15
N LEU A 94 3.95 6.21 -11.05
CA LEU A 94 5.26 6.65 -10.57
C LEU A 94 5.90 7.68 -11.51
N LEU A 95 5.85 7.44 -12.82
CA LEU A 95 6.39 8.37 -13.82
C LEU A 95 5.70 9.73 -13.76
N VAL A 96 4.37 9.76 -13.61
CA VAL A 96 3.63 11.01 -13.45
C VAL A 96 4.03 11.73 -12.16
N PHE A 97 4.13 11.01 -11.04
CA PHE A 97 4.52 11.60 -9.76
C PHE A 97 5.94 12.19 -9.80
N PHE A 98 6.92 11.40 -10.23
CA PHE A 98 8.32 11.86 -10.30
C PHE A 98 8.54 12.89 -11.40
N GLY A 99 7.85 12.77 -12.53
CA GLY A 99 7.88 13.77 -13.61
C GLY A 99 7.33 15.12 -13.15
N ALA A 100 6.17 15.12 -12.49
CA ALA A 100 5.58 16.33 -11.91
C ALA A 100 6.47 16.94 -10.82
N ARG A 101 7.04 16.10 -9.93
CA ARG A 101 7.99 16.55 -8.90
C ARG A 101 9.22 17.19 -9.52
N ALA A 102 9.85 16.55 -10.50
CA ALA A 102 11.03 17.08 -11.18
C ALA A 102 10.73 18.40 -11.91
N TYR A 103 9.57 18.50 -12.54
CA TYR A 103 9.12 19.72 -13.20
C TYR A 103 8.94 20.89 -12.21
N ARG A 104 8.20 20.68 -11.12
CA ARG A 104 7.97 21.72 -10.10
C ARG A 104 9.24 22.10 -9.35
N LEU A 105 10.10 21.12 -9.02
CA LEU A 105 11.38 21.40 -8.37
C LEU A 105 12.28 22.27 -9.26
N ARG A 106 12.31 22.01 -10.58
CA ARG A 106 13.13 22.78 -11.53
C ARG A 106 12.57 24.16 -11.86
N LYS A 107 11.25 24.34 -11.89
CA LYS A 107 10.63 25.61 -12.30
C LYS A 107 10.21 26.51 -11.14
N GLU A 108 9.74 25.94 -10.04
CA GLU A 108 9.13 26.67 -8.92
C GLU A 108 10.01 26.62 -7.67
N GLY A 109 11.04 25.75 -7.63
CA GLY A 109 11.90 25.55 -6.47
C GLY A 109 11.20 24.87 -5.29
N ILE A 110 9.97 24.39 -5.48
CA ILE A 110 9.16 23.74 -4.45
C ILE A 110 9.40 22.23 -4.51
N ASP A 111 9.92 21.65 -3.41
CA ASP A 111 9.92 20.20 -3.28
C ASP A 111 8.52 19.73 -2.89
N LEU A 112 7.90 18.94 -3.76
CA LEU A 112 6.61 18.29 -3.51
C LEU A 112 6.65 17.41 -2.25
N ASN A 113 7.83 17.05 -1.75
CA ASN A 113 7.95 16.33 -0.48
C ASN A 113 7.62 17.17 0.75
N TRP A 114 7.67 18.50 0.66
CA TRP A 114 7.36 19.38 1.81
C TRP A 114 5.89 19.33 2.21
N THR A 115 4.98 19.07 1.26
CA THR A 115 3.54 18.92 1.57
C THR A 115 3.25 17.69 2.44
N PHE A 116 4.12 16.67 2.41
CA PHE A 116 4.00 15.50 3.27
C PHE A 116 4.58 15.73 4.68
N GLN A 117 5.29 16.84 4.90
CA GLN A 117 5.80 17.22 6.22
C GLN A 117 4.84 18.12 6.99
N SER A 118 3.94 18.82 6.29
CA SER A 118 3.06 19.84 6.87
C SER A 118 1.74 19.29 7.40
N VAL A 119 1.47 17.98 7.32
CA VAL A 119 0.29 17.37 7.94
C VAL A 119 0.63 17.11 9.41
N PRO A 120 0.07 17.88 10.37
CA PRO A 120 0.29 17.62 11.79
C PRO A 120 -0.28 16.23 12.12
N PRO A 121 0.34 15.47 13.03
CA PRO A 121 -0.35 14.34 13.64
C PRO A 121 -1.62 14.88 14.31
N VAL A 122 -2.79 14.49 13.78
CA VAL A 122 -4.09 14.73 14.43
C VAL A 122 -4.33 13.71 15.53
#